data_AF-A0A0R2S014-F1
#
_entry.id   AF-A0A0R2S014-F1
#
_cell.length_a   1.000
_cell.length_b   1.000
_cell.length_c   1.000
_cell.angle_alpha   90.00
_cell.angle_beta   90.00
_cell.angle_gamma   90.00
#
_symmetry.space_group_name_H-M   'P 1'
#
loop_
_entity.id
_entity.type
_entity.pdbx_description
1 polymer ?
#
loop_
_entity_poly.entity_id
_entity_poly.type
_entity_poly.pdbx_seq_one_letter_code
_entity_poly.pdbx_strand_id
1 'polypeptide(L)'
;MLLGIIFWAYAAFPVTQVIRNTGDGVASSKSGVVRLMFLDLPVALMKMAGYLLAMIGLFAAIASLINFLTTLNLGGDMMGMVSSGLGSFTNMGTAVLSSVLADTPLSMISEMMGDLMQQPEMLSNAGGSAWTVAGAMGVFSAFVSVVFVLVSMYINVAIYQFLFGLVAALVNWVKGPYLPFKSL
;
A
#
# COMPACT_ATOMS: atom_id res chain seq x y z
N MET A 1 -6.47 -3.46 29.25
CA MET A 1 -6.68 -4.58 28.30
C MET A 1 -8.12 -4.64 27.77
N LEU A 2 -9.16 -4.69 28.62
CA LEU A 2 -10.56 -4.74 28.14
C LEU A 2 -10.92 -3.57 27.19
N LEU A 3 -10.50 -2.34 27.53
CA LEU A 3 -10.70 -1.16 26.69
C LEU A 3 -10.00 -1.24 25.33
N GLY A 4 -8.80 -1.83 25.28
CA GLY A 4 -8.06 -2.06 24.03
C GLY A 4 -8.78 -3.07 23.14
N ILE A 5 -9.33 -4.14 23.72
CA ILE A 5 -10.10 -5.14 22.97
C ILE A 5 -11.36 -4.52 22.37
N ILE A 6 -12.10 -3.69 23.13
CA ILE A 6 -13.29 -3.00 22.64
C ILE A 6 -12.92 -2.00 21.53
N PHE A 7 -11.81 -1.27 21.70
CA PHE A 7 -11.31 -0.34 20.69
C PHE A 7 -10.95 -1.04 19.37
N TRP A 8 -10.20 -2.14 19.42
CA TRP A 8 -9.83 -2.91 18.23
C TRP A 8 -11.01 -3.68 17.62
N ALA A 9 -11.96 -4.14 18.43
CA ALA A 9 -13.21 -4.72 17.94
C ALA A 9 -14.03 -3.68 17.16
N TYR A 10 -14.06 -2.43 17.62
CA TYR A 10 -14.69 -1.33 16.88
C TYR A 10 -13.95 -1.04 15.57
N ALA A 11 -12.61 -1.06 15.57
CA ALA A 11 -11.79 -0.88 14.37
C ALA A 11 -12.01 -1.96 13.31
N ALA A 12 -12.39 -3.18 13.69
CA ALA A 12 -12.63 -4.28 12.75
C ALA A 12 -13.81 -4.02 11.78
N PHE A 13 -14.81 -3.23 12.20
CA PHE A 13 -15.98 -2.90 11.36
C PHE A 13 -15.61 -2.09 10.10
N PRO A 14 -14.95 -0.92 10.18
CA PRO A 14 -14.54 -0.18 8.99
C PRO A 14 -13.53 -0.96 8.14
N VAL A 15 -12.63 -1.74 8.76
CA VAL A 15 -11.68 -2.61 8.06
C VAL A 15 -12.43 -3.64 7.19
N THR A 16 -13.48 -4.25 7.72
CA THR A 16 -14.30 -5.22 6.96
C THR A 16 -15.06 -4.56 5.80
N GLN A 17 -15.50 -3.30 5.97
CA GLN A 17 -16.16 -2.56 4.89
C GLN A 17 -15.23 -2.30 3.70
N VAL A 18 -13.93 -2.06 3.95
CA VAL A 18 -12.92 -1.91 2.87
C VAL A 18 -12.81 -3.20 2.05
N ILE A 19 -12.78 -4.36 2.71
CA ILE A 19 -12.73 -5.67 2.03
C ILE A 19 -13.99 -5.86 1.18
N ARG A 20 -15.16 -5.59 1.75
CA ARG A 20 -16.44 -5.74 1.05
C ARG A 20 -16.53 -4.83 -0.17
N ASN A 21 -16.23 -3.54 0.00
CA ASN A 21 -16.28 -2.56 -1.10
C ASN A 21 -15.29 -2.91 -2.23
N THR A 22 -14.13 -3.47 -1.89
CA THR A 22 -13.19 -3.98 -2.89
C THR A 22 -13.78 -5.18 -3.62
N GLY A 23 -14.37 -6.13 -2.90
CA GLY A 23 -15.04 -7.29 -3.49
C GLY A 23 -16.18 -6.89 -4.44
N ASP A 24 -17.04 -5.98 -4.02
CA ASP A 24 -18.14 -5.45 -4.84
C ASP A 24 -17.62 -4.73 -6.11
N GLY A 25 -16.49 -4.02 -5.99
CA GLY A 25 -15.82 -3.37 -7.11
C GLY A 25 -15.25 -4.35 -8.14
N VAL A 26 -14.70 -5.48 -7.69
CA VAL A 26 -14.21 -6.55 -8.59
C VAL A 26 -15.39 -7.30 -9.22
N ALA A 27 -16.40 -7.65 -8.43
CA ALA A 27 -17.58 -8.39 -8.89
C ALA A 27 -18.40 -7.62 -9.94
N SER A 28 -18.41 -6.29 -9.86
CA SER A 28 -19.09 -5.42 -10.82
C SER A 28 -18.25 -5.09 -12.08
N SER A 29 -17.03 -5.60 -12.19
CA SER A 29 -16.14 -5.31 -13.32
C SER A 29 -16.69 -5.87 -14.63
N LYS A 30 -16.86 -4.99 -15.63
CA LYS A 30 -17.28 -5.34 -17.00
C LYS A 30 -16.11 -5.60 -17.95
N SER A 31 -14.92 -5.77 -17.40
CA SER A 31 -13.66 -5.92 -18.15
C SER A 31 -13.55 -7.31 -18.77
N GLY A 32 -12.88 -7.41 -19.93
CA GLY A 32 -12.56 -8.70 -20.53
C GLY A 32 -11.64 -9.53 -19.62
N VAL A 33 -11.75 -10.87 -19.65
CA VAL A 33 -11.11 -11.80 -18.70
C VAL A 33 -9.62 -11.53 -18.47
N VAL A 34 -8.86 -11.25 -19.53
CA VAL A 34 -7.41 -10.95 -19.43
C VAL A 34 -7.15 -9.68 -18.62
N ARG A 35 -7.89 -8.61 -18.89
CA ARG A 35 -7.74 -7.33 -18.18
C ARG A 35 -8.27 -7.44 -16.74
N LEU A 36 -9.33 -8.23 -16.53
CA LEU A 36 -9.83 -8.53 -15.19
C LEU A 36 -8.75 -9.24 -14.33
N MET A 37 -8.14 -10.29 -14.86
CA MET A 37 -7.17 -11.13 -14.14
C MET A 37 -5.82 -10.43 -13.89
N PHE A 38 -5.34 -9.65 -14.87
CA PHE A 38 -3.98 -9.09 -14.84
C PHE A 38 -3.90 -7.59 -14.55
N LEU A 39 -5.04 -6.88 -14.48
CA LEU A 39 -5.05 -5.46 -14.15
C LEU A 39 -6.04 -5.16 -13.04
N ASP A 40 -7.33 -5.45 -13.26
CA ASP A 40 -8.37 -4.96 -12.35
C ASP A 40 -8.32 -5.68 -10.99
N LEU A 41 -8.15 -7.01 -10.96
CA LEU A 41 -8.03 -7.77 -9.72
C LEU A 41 -6.75 -7.41 -8.94
N PRO A 42 -5.54 -7.43 -9.53
CA PRO A 42 -4.34 -7.08 -8.79
C PRO A 42 -4.36 -5.63 -8.30
N VAL A 43 -4.85 -4.68 -9.11
CA VAL A 43 -5.01 -3.28 -8.68
C VAL A 43 -6.00 -3.13 -7.53
N ALA A 44 -7.10 -3.88 -7.55
CA ALA A 44 -8.06 -3.89 -6.44
C ALA A 44 -7.44 -4.44 -5.16
N LEU A 45 -6.66 -5.53 -5.24
CA LEU A 45 -5.96 -6.11 -4.08
C LEU A 45 -4.89 -5.16 -3.51
N MET A 46 -4.11 -4.48 -4.37
CA MET A 46 -3.14 -3.47 -3.92
C MET A 46 -3.84 -2.31 -3.18
N LYS A 47 -4.94 -1.80 -3.73
CA LYS A 47 -5.71 -0.72 -3.10
C LYS A 47 -6.32 -1.15 -1.77
N MET A 48 -6.90 -2.35 -1.73
CA MET A 48 -7.41 -2.93 -0.49
C MET A 48 -6.32 -3.03 0.56
N ALA A 49 -5.15 -3.57 0.22
CA ALA A 49 -4.03 -3.71 1.14
C ALA A 49 -3.58 -2.36 1.71
N GLY A 50 -3.40 -1.35 0.86
CA GLY A 50 -3.04 0.00 1.30
C GLY A 50 -4.11 0.64 2.18
N TYR A 51 -5.38 0.52 1.84
CA TYR A 51 -6.48 1.07 2.65
C TYR A 51 -6.64 0.34 3.99
N LEU A 52 -6.45 -0.97 4.04
CA LEU A 52 -6.49 -1.73 5.29
C LEU A 52 -5.35 -1.31 6.21
N LEU A 53 -4.14 -1.19 5.68
CA LEU A 53 -2.98 -0.72 6.46
C LEU A 53 -3.14 0.73 6.92
N ALA A 54 -3.66 1.62 6.06
CA ALA A 54 -3.93 3.00 6.44
C ALA A 54 -5.00 3.10 7.53
N MET A 55 -6.08 2.31 7.43
CA MET A 55 -7.14 2.28 8.44
C MET A 55 -6.61 1.78 9.79
N ILE A 56 -5.90 0.65 9.80
CA ILE A 56 -5.31 0.09 11.02
C ILE A 56 -4.26 1.04 11.60
N GLY A 57 -3.43 1.64 10.74
CA GLY A 57 -2.46 2.66 11.12
C GLY A 57 -3.13 3.88 11.76
N LEU A 58 -4.31 4.30 11.27
CA LEU A 58 -5.07 5.41 11.86
C LEU A 58 -5.57 5.06 13.26
N PHE A 59 -6.12 3.86 13.45
CA PHE A 59 -6.52 3.38 14.78
C PHE A 59 -5.31 3.22 15.71
N ALA A 60 -4.16 2.79 15.20
CA ALA A 60 -2.90 2.75 15.95
C ALA A 60 -2.41 4.16 16.34
N ALA A 61 -2.53 5.15 15.46
CA ALA A 61 -2.19 6.54 15.74
C ALA A 61 -3.11 7.17 16.79
N ILE A 62 -4.42 6.89 16.72
CA ILE A 62 -5.39 7.30 17.74
C ILE A 62 -5.09 6.63 19.08
N ALA A 63 -4.75 5.33 19.07
CA ALA A 63 -4.33 4.62 20.27
C ALA A 63 -3.06 5.25 20.87
N SER A 64 -2.07 5.60 20.04
CA SER A 64 -0.86 6.32 20.46
C SER A 64 -1.18 7.67 21.10
N LEU A 65 -2.10 8.45 20.52
CA LEU A 65 -2.57 9.71 21.09
C LEU A 65 -3.23 9.52 22.46
N ILE A 66 -4.12 8.53 22.60
CA ILE A 66 -4.78 8.23 23.87
C ILE A 66 -3.75 7.78 24.90
N ASN A 67 -2.78 6.93 24.51
CA ASN A 67 -1.71 6.49 25.39
C ASN A 67 -0.84 7.67 25.85
N PHE A 68 -0.55 8.63 24.97
CA PHE A 68 0.18 9.83 25.29
C PHE A 68 -0.56 10.73 26.30
N LEU A 69 -1.88 10.88 26.16
CA LEU A 69 -2.70 11.73 27.02
C LEU A 69 -3.07 11.09 28.36
N THR A 70 -3.29 9.78 28.39
CA THR A 70 -3.91 9.12 29.56
C THR A 70 -3.00 8.09 30.22
N THR A 71 -1.82 7.81 29.66
CA THR A 71 -0.93 6.70 30.04
C THR A 71 -1.56 5.31 29.96
N LEU A 72 -2.84 5.21 29.55
CA LEU A 72 -3.49 3.94 29.26
C LEU A 72 -2.73 3.28 28.12
N ASN A 73 -2.61 1.95 28.14
CA ASN A 73 -2.05 1.21 27.02
C ASN A 73 -3.18 0.49 26.30
N LEU A 74 -3.58 1.04 25.15
CA LEU A 74 -4.56 0.45 24.23
C LEU A 74 -3.92 -0.54 23.24
N GLY A 75 -2.65 -0.89 23.46
CA GLY A 75 -1.79 -1.65 22.57
C GLY A 75 -2.42 -2.88 21.93
N GLY A 76 -2.02 -3.10 20.68
CA GLY A 76 -2.26 -4.27 19.86
C GLY A 76 -1.38 -4.16 18.62
N ASP A 77 -0.58 -5.18 18.32
CA ASP A 77 0.22 -5.25 17.09
C ASP A 77 -0.63 -5.74 15.90
N MET A 78 -1.76 -5.06 15.68
CA MET A 78 -2.60 -5.35 14.51
C MET A 78 -1.92 -4.91 13.20
N MET A 79 -1.03 -3.91 13.28
CA MET A 79 -0.30 -3.43 12.11
C MET A 79 0.66 -4.50 11.58
N GLY A 80 1.48 -5.12 12.44
CA GLY A 80 2.40 -6.20 12.05
C GLY A 80 1.69 -7.43 11.51
N MET A 81 0.53 -7.78 12.09
CA MET A 81 -0.29 -8.90 11.63
C MET A 81 -0.89 -8.68 10.24
N VAL A 82 -1.34 -7.47 9.93
CA VAL A 82 -1.93 -7.18 8.62
C VAL A 82 -0.87 -6.89 7.56
N SER A 83 0.25 -6.26 7.93
CA SER A 83 1.37 -6.04 7.00
C SER A 83 2.03 -7.35 6.58
N SER A 84 2.11 -8.35 7.46
CA SER A 84 2.63 -9.68 7.10
C SER A 84 1.69 -10.44 6.16
N GLY A 85 0.37 -10.34 6.34
CA GLY A 85 -0.60 -10.97 5.45
C GLY A 85 -0.73 -10.31 4.08
N LEU A 86 -0.47 -9.00 3.98
CA LEU A 86 -0.71 -8.21 2.77
C LEU A 86 0.54 -7.64 2.11
N GLY A 87 1.72 -7.85 2.69
CA GLY A 87 2.98 -7.22 2.24
C GLY A 87 3.35 -7.50 0.78
N SER A 88 2.97 -8.67 0.25
CA SER A 88 3.19 -8.99 -1.16
C SER A 88 2.35 -8.11 -2.10
N PHE A 89 1.14 -7.72 -1.69
CA PHE A 89 0.27 -6.84 -2.49
C PHE A 89 0.68 -5.38 -2.36
N THR A 90 1.15 -4.93 -1.20
CA THR A 90 1.52 -3.51 -1.03
C THR A 90 2.70 -3.09 -1.90
N ASN A 91 3.58 -4.05 -2.24
CA ASN A 91 4.82 -3.79 -2.98
C ASN A 91 4.81 -4.40 -4.38
N MET A 92 3.66 -4.86 -4.86
CA MET A 92 3.60 -5.63 -6.10
C MET A 92 4.02 -4.79 -7.33
N GLY A 93 3.66 -3.50 -7.37
CA GLY A 93 4.05 -2.62 -8.46
C GLY A 93 5.56 -2.45 -8.56
N THR A 94 6.22 -2.13 -7.45
CA THR A 94 7.68 -1.98 -7.38
C THR A 94 8.41 -3.31 -7.55
N ALA A 95 7.86 -4.43 -7.08
CA ALA A 95 8.42 -5.75 -7.31
C ALA A 95 8.45 -6.12 -8.80
N VAL A 96 7.36 -5.85 -9.53
CA VAL A 96 7.33 -6.09 -10.97
C VAL A 96 8.30 -5.14 -11.69
N LEU A 97 8.35 -3.86 -11.30
CA LEU A 97 9.32 -2.91 -11.84
C LEU A 97 10.76 -3.41 -11.65
N SER A 98 11.11 -3.87 -10.44
CA SER A 98 12.41 -4.43 -10.14
C SER A 98 12.72 -5.64 -11.00
N SER A 99 11.77 -6.57 -11.18
CA SER A 99 11.98 -7.74 -12.04
C SER A 99 12.21 -7.39 -13.51
N VAL A 100 11.56 -6.34 -14.02
CA VAL A 100 11.72 -5.89 -15.41
C VAL A 100 13.06 -5.18 -15.60
N LEU A 101 13.54 -4.47 -14.58
CA LEU A 101 14.76 -3.67 -14.64
C LEU A 101 16.01 -4.38 -14.13
N ALA A 102 15.89 -5.54 -13.47
CA ALA A 102 16.98 -6.26 -12.79
C ALA A 102 18.22 -6.46 -13.66
N ASP A 103 18.02 -6.82 -14.94
CA ASP A 103 19.10 -7.11 -15.88
C ASP A 103 19.37 -5.98 -16.87
N THR A 104 18.85 -4.78 -16.58
CA THR A 104 19.00 -3.60 -17.42
C THR A 104 19.93 -2.58 -16.77
N PRO A 105 20.58 -1.68 -17.53
CA PRO A 105 21.34 -0.55 -16.96
C PRO A 105 20.45 0.42 -16.16
N LEU A 106 19.13 0.22 -16.16
CA LEU A 106 18.16 1.00 -15.41
C LEU A 106 17.81 0.37 -14.05
N SER A 107 18.52 -0.67 -13.60
CA SER A 107 18.34 -1.26 -12.26
C SER A 107 18.45 -0.21 -11.14
N MET A 108 19.24 0.85 -11.32
CA MET A 108 19.30 2.01 -10.43
C MET A 108 17.92 2.66 -10.18
N ILE A 109 17.01 2.66 -11.15
CA ILE A 109 15.65 3.19 -10.98
C ILE A 109 14.86 2.31 -10.00
N SER A 110 15.07 0.99 -10.02
CA SER A 110 14.43 0.10 -9.05
C SER A 110 14.95 0.31 -7.63
N GLU A 111 16.26 0.58 -7.47
CA GLU A 111 16.87 0.92 -6.19
C GLU A 111 16.34 2.26 -5.65
N MET A 112 16.36 3.31 -6.48
CA MET A 112 15.80 4.62 -6.12
C MET A 112 14.32 4.53 -5.74
N MET A 113 13.54 3.71 -6.45
CA MET A 113 12.14 3.50 -6.12
C MET A 113 11.98 2.74 -4.79
N GLY A 114 12.85 1.76 -4.51
CA GLY A 114 12.92 1.09 -3.22
C GLY A 114 13.15 2.08 -2.08
N ASP A 115 14.11 2.99 -2.25
CA ASP A 115 14.43 4.03 -1.26
C ASP A 115 13.29 5.03 -1.07
N LEU A 116 12.64 5.46 -2.16
CA LEU A 116 11.47 6.35 -2.08
C LEU A 116 10.29 5.72 -1.33
N MET A 117 10.15 4.40 -1.40
CA MET A 117 9.08 3.66 -0.71
C MET A 117 9.41 3.37 0.75
N GLN A 118 10.64 3.59 1.20
CA GLN A 118 11.00 3.48 2.60
C GLN A 118 10.52 4.70 3.37
N GLN A 119 9.92 4.46 4.53
CA GLN A 119 9.48 5.54 5.40
C GLN A 119 10.71 6.29 5.94
N PRO A 120 10.71 7.63 5.95
CA PRO A 120 11.85 8.40 6.44
C PRO A 120 12.23 8.02 7.88
N GLU A 121 13.52 7.86 8.16
CA GLU A 121 14.02 7.42 9.48
C GLU A 121 13.62 8.34 10.64
N MET A 122 13.40 9.62 10.35
CA MET A 122 12.91 10.60 11.32
C MET A 122 11.49 10.27 11.82
N LEU A 123 10.68 9.60 11.00
CA LEU A 123 9.32 9.18 11.35
C LEU A 123 9.30 7.82 12.04
N SER A 124 10.23 6.91 11.72
CA SER A 124 10.28 5.56 12.30
C SER A 124 10.87 5.52 13.72
N ASN A 125 11.70 6.50 14.09
CA ASN A 125 12.32 6.59 15.41
C ASN A 125 11.60 7.55 16.39
N ALA A 126 10.50 8.16 15.96
CA ALA A 126 9.75 9.06 16.82
C ALA A 126 8.96 8.26 17.86
N GLY A 127 9.45 8.24 19.08
CA GLY A 127 8.84 7.57 20.22
C GLY A 127 9.24 8.24 21.53
N GLY A 128 8.39 8.13 22.55
CA GLY A 128 8.66 8.72 23.85
C GLY A 128 7.52 8.49 24.84
N SER A 129 7.78 8.82 26.10
CA SER A 129 6.81 8.66 27.17
C SER A 129 5.67 9.66 27.05
N ALA A 130 4.53 9.33 27.68
CA ALA A 130 3.40 10.24 27.85
C ALA A 130 3.84 11.61 28.38
N TRP A 131 3.21 12.68 27.91
CA TRP A 131 3.48 14.07 28.31
C TRP A 131 4.89 14.59 28.02
N THR A 132 5.68 13.91 27.19
CA THR A 132 7.00 14.39 26.73
C THR A 132 6.96 14.92 25.30
N VAL A 133 7.89 15.80 24.94
CA VAL A 133 8.05 16.27 23.55
C VAL A 133 8.31 15.10 22.61
N ALA A 134 9.12 14.13 23.03
CA ALA A 134 9.39 12.91 22.27
C ALA A 134 8.13 12.06 22.04
N GLY A 135 7.27 11.93 23.06
CA GLY A 135 5.98 11.26 22.94
C GLY A 135 5.02 11.99 21.98
N ALA A 136 4.96 13.32 22.04
CA ALA A 136 4.16 14.13 21.11
C ALA A 136 4.64 13.98 19.66
N MET A 137 5.95 13.96 19.43
CA MET A 137 6.53 13.67 18.11
C MET A 137 6.20 12.26 17.63
N GLY A 138 6.17 11.27 18.52
CA GLY A 138 5.76 9.90 18.17
C GLY A 138 4.29 9.76 17.82
N VAL A 139 3.40 10.54 18.43
CA VAL A 139 2.00 10.62 18.01
C VAL A 139 1.90 11.27 16.63
N PHE A 140 2.61 12.39 16.41
CA PHE A 140 2.63 13.06 15.12
C PHE A 140 3.17 12.16 14.00
N SER A 141 4.26 11.45 14.25
CA SER A 141 4.83 10.52 13.27
C SER A 141 3.88 9.38 12.93
N ALA A 142 3.11 8.87 13.91
CA ALA A 142 2.10 7.85 13.67
C ALA A 142 1.03 8.32 12.67
N PHE A 143 0.55 9.57 12.79
CA PHE A 143 -0.40 10.14 11.83
C PHE A 143 0.22 10.35 10.45
N VAL A 144 1.46 10.84 10.37
CA VAL A 144 2.16 11.00 9.09
C VAL A 144 2.43 9.64 8.42
N SER A 145 2.69 8.58 9.19
CA SER A 145 2.89 7.22 8.69
C SER A 145 1.66 6.72 7.93
N VAL A 146 0.44 7.06 8.39
CA VAL A 146 -0.81 6.71 7.69
C VAL A 146 -0.87 7.33 6.30
N VAL A 147 -0.47 8.61 6.19
CA VAL A 147 -0.41 9.30 4.90
C VAL A 147 0.65 8.66 4.01
N PHE A 148 1.81 8.32 4.57
CA PHE A 148 2.88 7.65 3.83
C PHE A 148 2.42 6.31 3.23
N VAL A 149 1.72 5.47 4.00
CA VAL A 149 1.13 4.22 3.51
C VAL A 149 0.21 4.45 2.31
N LEU A 150 -0.65 5.46 2.37
CA LEU A 150 -1.54 5.81 1.25
C LEU A 150 -0.76 6.26 0.01
N VAL A 151 0.23 7.14 0.20
CA VAL A 151 1.08 7.62 -0.89
C VAL A 151 1.82 6.45 -1.56
N SER A 152 2.47 5.59 -0.78
CA SER A 152 3.20 4.43 -1.29
C SER A 152 2.28 3.44 -2.01
N MET A 153 1.03 3.28 -1.56
CA MET A 153 0.02 2.49 -2.28
C MET A 153 -0.30 3.09 -3.65
N TYR A 154 -0.54 4.40 -3.74
CA TYR A 154 -0.87 5.04 -5.02
C TYR A 154 0.28 4.98 -6.01
N ILE A 155 1.52 5.13 -5.54
CA ILE A 155 2.71 4.98 -6.37
C ILE A 155 2.81 3.55 -6.90
N ASN A 156 2.65 2.54 -6.05
CA ASN A 156 2.66 1.13 -6.47
C ASN A 156 1.59 0.82 -7.53
N VAL A 157 0.36 1.32 -7.32
CA VAL A 157 -0.73 1.14 -8.29
C VAL A 157 -0.39 1.79 -9.63
N ALA A 158 0.14 3.02 -9.61
CA ALA A 158 0.51 3.73 -10.84
C ALA A 158 1.60 2.99 -11.63
N ILE A 159 2.64 2.49 -10.95
CA ILE A 159 3.71 1.68 -11.55
C ILE A 159 3.14 0.43 -12.21
N TYR A 160 2.28 -0.31 -11.49
CA TYR A 160 1.69 -1.54 -12.02
C TYR A 160 0.82 -1.29 -13.26
N GLN A 161 -0.01 -0.24 -13.23
CA GLN A 161 -0.85 0.15 -14.36
C GLN A 161 -0.01 0.57 -15.57
N PHE A 162 1.10 1.28 -15.35
CA PHE A 162 2.04 1.67 -16.39
C PHE A 162 2.68 0.44 -17.05
N LEU A 163 3.19 -0.51 -16.26
CA LEU A 163 3.82 -1.74 -16.77
C LEU A 163 2.83 -2.61 -17.55
N PHE A 164 1.60 -2.76 -17.05
CA PHE A 164 0.55 -3.44 -17.81
C PHE A 164 0.27 -2.74 -19.16
N GLY A 165 0.23 -1.40 -19.17
CA GLY A 165 0.08 -0.61 -20.38
C GLY A 165 1.19 -0.86 -21.39
N LEU A 166 2.44 -0.97 -20.93
CA LEU A 166 3.60 -1.28 -21.77
C LEU A 166 3.48 -2.66 -22.40
N VAL A 167 3.11 -3.68 -21.62
CA VAL A 167 2.88 -5.05 -22.13
C VAL A 167 1.72 -5.07 -23.12
N ALA A 168 0.61 -4.39 -22.83
CA ALA A 168 -0.53 -4.32 -23.75
C ALA A 168 -0.15 -3.63 -25.07
N ALA A 169 0.63 -2.55 -25.02
CA ALA A 169 1.16 -1.87 -26.19
C ALA A 169 2.09 -2.78 -27.01
N LEU A 170 3.00 -3.52 -26.35
CA LEU A 170 3.88 -4.48 -26.99
C LEU A 170 3.10 -5.61 -27.67
N VAL A 171 2.11 -6.20 -27.00
CA VAL A 171 1.27 -7.27 -27.57
C VAL A 171 0.51 -6.77 -28.79
N ASN A 172 -0.02 -5.55 -28.75
CA ASN A 172 -0.69 -4.95 -29.90
C ASN A 172 0.28 -4.65 -31.04
N TRP A 173 1.49 -4.19 -30.73
CA TRP A 173 2.55 -4.00 -31.72
C TRP A 173 2.96 -5.33 -32.35
N VAL A 174 3.14 -6.41 -31.60
CA VAL A 174 3.46 -7.74 -32.14
C VAL A 174 2.35 -8.25 -33.07
N LYS A 175 1.08 -7.95 -32.77
CA LYS A 175 -0.07 -8.32 -33.61
C LYS A 175 -0.16 -7.52 -34.93
N GLY A 176 0.46 -6.35 -35.00
CA GLY A 176 0.43 -5.49 -36.18
C GLY A 176 1.65 -4.56 -36.19
N PRO A 177 2.86 -5.08 -36.44
CA PRO A 177 4.08 -4.31 -36.27
C PRO A 177 4.14 -3.23 -37.33
N TYR A 178 4.18 -1.96 -36.88
CA TYR A 178 4.42 -0.85 -37.79
C TYR A 178 5.92 -0.78 -38.09
N LEU A 179 6.38 -1.66 -38.99
CA LEU A 179 7.71 -1.58 -39.56
C LEU A 179 7.67 -0.51 -40.67
N PRO A 180 8.58 0.48 -40.67
CA PRO A 180 8.66 1.49 -41.73
C PRO A 180 9.21 0.95 -43.07
N PHE A 181 9.06 -0.35 -43.33
CA PHE A 181 9.23 -0.91 -44.66
C PHE A 181 7.86 -0.96 -45.32
N LYS A 182 7.70 -0.07 -46.31
CA LYS A 182 6.61 -0.07 -47.27
C LYS A 182 6.30 -1.49 -47.75
N SER A 183 5.00 -1.71 -47.95
CA SER A 183 4.44 -2.53 -49.02
C SER A 183 5.41 -2.68 -50.21
N LEU A 184 5.82 -3.92 -50.47
CA LEU A 184 6.14 -4.41 -51.81
C LEU A 184 5.06 -5.43 -52.17
#